data_AF-A0A3D9Z237-F1
#
_entry.id   AF-A0A3D9Z237-F1
#
_cell.length_a   1.000
_cell.length_b   1.000
_cell.length_c   1.000
_cell.angle_alpha   90.00
_cell.angle_beta   90.00
_cell.angle_gamma   90.00
#
_symmetry.space_group_name_H-M   'P 1'
#
loop_
_entity.id
_entity.type
_entity.pdbx_description
1 polymer ?
#
loop_
_entity_poly.entity_id
_entity_poly.type
_entity_poly.pdbx_seq_one_letter_code
_entity_poly.pdbx_strand_id
1 'polypeptide(L)' 'MSEIVNLRQARKAKARAAAADKAAENRLRFGASKAERTVETGNREIARRRLDGHRRTPDSGDA' A
#
# COMPACT_ATOMS: atom_id res chain seq x y z
N MET A 1 -30.33 -37.96 -2.76
CA MET A 1 -29.00 -38.07 -2.11
C MET A 1 -28.67 -36.69 -1.57
N SER A 2 -28.71 -36.49 -0.25
CA SER A 2 -28.44 -35.18 0.35
C SER A 2 -26.94 -35.03 0.59
N GLU A 3 -26.35 -33.97 0.03
CA GLU A 3 -24.95 -33.64 0.23
C GLU A 3 -24.75 -33.10 1.65
N ILE A 4 -24.07 -33.86 2.50
CA ILE A 4 -23.79 -33.46 3.89
C ILE A 4 -22.62 -32.49 3.86
N VAL A 5 -22.91 -31.19 3.83
CA VAL A 5 -21.88 -30.15 3.83
C VAL A 5 -21.40 -29.88 5.25
N ASN A 6 -20.09 -30.04 5.49
CA ASN A 6 -19.49 -29.70 6.77
C ASN A 6 -19.34 -28.17 6.92
N LEU A 7 -20.29 -27.56 7.63
CA LEU A 7 -20.31 -26.11 7.87
C LEU A 7 -19.06 -25.60 8.61
N ARG A 8 -18.37 -26.43 9.41
CA ARG A 8 -17.11 -26.04 10.07
C ARG A 8 -15.98 -25.82 9.05
N GLN A 9 -15.86 -26.73 8.09
CA GLN A 9 -14.87 -26.61 7.02
C GLN A 9 -15.18 -25.44 6.11
N ALA A 10 -16.45 -25.25 5.73
CA ALA A 10 -16.90 -24.11 4.93
C ALA A 10 -16.58 -22.76 5.60
N ARG A 11 -16.87 -22.62 6.90
CA ARG A 11 -16.51 -21.41 7.67
C ARG A 11 -14.99 -21.18 7.71
N LYS A 12 -14.21 -22.24 7.92
CA LYS A 12 -12.73 -22.15 7.94
C LYS A 12 -12.16 -21.78 6.56
N ALA A 13 -12.77 -22.24 5.48
CA ALA A 13 -12.39 -21.85 4.12
C ALA A 13 -12.69 -20.37 3.87
N LYS A 14 -13.88 -19.89 4.22
CA LYS A 14 -14.27 -18.48 4.13
C LYS A 14 -13.33 -17.56 4.93
N ALA A 15 -12.99 -17.95 6.16
CA ALA A 15 -12.06 -17.18 6.98
C ALA A 15 -10.65 -17.09 6.37
N ARG A 16 -10.16 -18.19 5.78
CA ARG A 16 -8.87 -18.21 5.06
C ARG A 16 -8.87 -17.33 3.81
N ALA A 17 -9.96 -17.37 3.03
CA ALA A 17 -10.11 -16.50 1.86
C ALA A 17 -10.08 -15.02 2.25
N ALA A 18 -10.88 -14.62 3.25
CA ALA A 18 -10.90 -13.23 3.72
C ALA A 18 -9.53 -12.77 4.27
N ALA A 19 -8.76 -13.66 4.90
CA ALA A 19 -7.40 -13.35 5.34
C ALA A 19 -6.44 -13.17 4.16
N ALA A 20 -6.57 -13.98 3.10
CA ALA A 20 -5.76 -13.85 1.89
C ALA A 20 -6.05 -12.53 1.15
N ASP A 21 -7.32 -12.13 1.04
CA ASP A 21 -7.72 -10.87 0.41
C ASP A 21 -7.14 -9.67 1.16
N LYS A 22 -7.26 -9.66 2.49
CA LYS A 22 -6.62 -8.64 3.34
C LYS A 22 -5.10 -8.62 3.20
N ALA A 23 -4.48 -9.79 3.09
CA ALA A 23 -3.03 -9.87 2.88
C ALA A 23 -2.63 -9.30 1.52
N ALA A 24 -3.39 -9.57 0.46
CA ALA A 24 -3.16 -8.99 -0.86
C ALA A 24 -3.32 -7.46 -0.85
N GLU A 25 -4.40 -6.96 -0.22
CA GLU A 25 -4.61 -5.54 -0.03
C GLU A 25 -3.48 -4.88 0.77
N ASN A 26 -2.99 -5.53 1.82
CA ASN A 26 -1.85 -5.05 2.60
C ASN A 26 -0.54 -5.12 1.82
N ARG A 27 -0.33 -6.10 0.93
CA ARG A 27 0.82 -6.10 0.02
C ARG A 27 0.72 -4.96 -1.00
N LEU A 28 -0.46 -4.57 -1.44
CA LEU A 28 -0.61 -3.42 -2.32
C LEU A 28 -0.40 -2.10 -1.57
N ARG A 29 -1.01 -1.97 -0.38
CA ARG A 29 -0.94 -0.76 0.45
C ARG A 29 0.42 -0.57 1.14
N PHE A 30 1.07 -1.67 1.51
CA PHE A 30 2.28 -1.67 2.34
C PHE A 30 3.42 -2.53 1.78
N GLY A 31 3.29 -3.08 0.57
CA GLY A 31 4.30 -3.96 -0.03
C GLY A 31 5.56 -3.26 -0.51
N ALA A 32 5.60 -1.92 -0.47
CA ALA A 32 6.88 -1.25 -0.36
C ALA A 32 7.42 -1.52 1.05
N SER A 33 8.52 -2.27 1.15
CA SER A 33 9.22 -2.49 2.41
C SER A 33 9.58 -1.13 3.04
N LYS A 34 9.81 -1.11 4.36
CA LYS A 34 10.23 0.13 5.05
C LYS A 34 11.51 0.72 4.42
N ALA A 35 12.41 -0.16 3.97
CA ALA A 35 13.65 0.22 3.29
C ALA A 35 13.37 0.92 1.96
N GLU A 36 12.53 0.34 1.09
CA GLU A 36 12.15 0.93 -0.20
C GLU A 36 11.40 2.25 -0.02
N ARG A 37 10.47 2.32 0.94
CA ARG A 37 9.78 3.58 1.29
C ARG A 37 10.76 4.67 1.70
N THR A 38 11.75 4.33 2.51
CA THR A 38 12.76 5.30 3.00
C THR A 38 13.59 5.84 1.85
N VAL A 39 14.06 4.95 0.97
CA VAL A 39 14.81 5.32 -0.24
C VAL A 39 13.97 6.21 -1.14
N GLU A 40 12.71 5.84 -1.38
CA GLU A 40 11.82 6.62 -2.23
C GLU A 40 11.50 7.99 -1.64
N THR A 41 11.25 8.09 -0.34
CA THR A 41 11.08 9.40 0.33
C THR A 41 12.33 10.26 0.23
N GLY A 42 13.52 9.68 0.39
CA GLY A 42 14.78 10.40 0.23
C GLY A 42 14.98 10.91 -1.20
N ASN A 43 14.66 10.08 -2.20
CA ASN A 43 14.73 10.46 -3.60
C ASN A 43 13.75 11.59 -3.93
N ARG A 44 12.52 11.55 -3.41
CA ARG A 44 11.54 12.63 -3.58
C ARG A 44 11.99 13.93 -2.93
N GLU A 45 12.56 13.89 -1.73
CA GLU A 45 13.11 15.07 -1.04
C GLU A 45 14.26 15.71 -1.82
N ILE A 46 15.19 14.90 -2.34
CA ILE A 46 16.29 15.39 -3.18
C ILE A 46 15.73 16.01 -4.47
N ALA A 47 14.77 15.36 -5.12
CA ALA A 47 14.14 15.88 -6.31
C ALA A 47 13.43 17.22 -6.04
N ARG A 48 12.68 17.31 -4.94
CA ARG A 48 12.01 18.55 -4.51
C ARG A 48 13.01 19.67 -4.27
N ARG A 49 14.07 19.43 -3.51
CA ARG A 49 15.13 20.43 -3.26
C ARG A 49 15.81 20.90 -4.53
N ARG A 50 16.06 19.99 -5.48
CA ARG A 50 16.61 20.36 -6.80
C ARG A 50 15.65 21.26 -7.56
N LEU A 51 14.37 20.90 -7.63
CA LEU A 51 13.35 21.71 -8.30
C LEU A 51 13.19 23.08 -7.64
N ASP A 52 13.16 23.14 -6.31
CA ASP A 52 13.08 24.39 -5.54
C ASP A 52 14.32 25.27 -5.76
N GLY A 53 15.53 24.69 -5.76
CA GLY A 53 16.77 25.41 -6.03
C GLY A 53 16.91 25.93 -7.47
N HIS A 54 16.18 25.34 -8.41
CA HIS A 54 16.11 25.80 -9.81
C HIS A 54 14.91 26.72 -10.08
N ARG A 55 14.06 26.97 -9.08
CA ARG A 55 12.86 27.78 -9.22
C ARG A 55 13.24 29.27 -9.24
N ARG A 56 12.82 29.98 -10.30
CA ARG A 56 13.15 31.39 -10.56
C ARG A 56 12.06 32.38 -10.11
N THR A 57 10.91 31.88 -9.68
CA THR A 57 9.80 32.68 -9.14
C THR A 57 9.38 32.10 -7.78
N PRO A 58 9.20 32.93 -6.73
CA PRO A 58 8.61 32.44 -5.49
C PRO A 58 7.20 31.90 -5.79
N ASP A 59 6.75 30.89 -5.05
CA ASP A 59 5.42 30.31 -5.20
C ASP A 59 4.37 31.40 -4.99
N SER A 60 3.90 32.01 -6.08
CA SER A 60 2.74 32.89 -6.07
C SER A 60 1.51 32.00 -6.07
N GLY A 61 1.18 31.44 -4.91
CA GLY A 61 0.01 30.59 -4.78
C GLY A 61 -0.01 29.73 -3.53
N ASP A 62 0.06 30.34 -2.35
CA ASP A 62 -0.61 29.81 -1.16
C ASP A 62 -1.09 31.01 -0.34
N ALA A 63 -2.42 31.16 -0.27
CA ALA A 63 -3.14 32.04 0.64
C ALA A 63 -3.39 31.33 1.97
#